data_AF-A0A7C1SPU1-F1
#
_entry.id   AF-A0A7C1SPU1-F1
#
_cell.length_a   1.000
_cell.length_b   1.000
_cell.length_c   1.000
_cell.angle_alpha   90.00
_cell.angle_beta   90.00
_cell.angle_gamma   90.00
#
_symmetry.space_group_name_H-M   'P 1'
#
loop_
_entity.id
_entity.type
_entity.pdbx_description
1 polymer ?
#
loop_
_entity_poly.entity_id
_entity_poly.type
_entity_poly.pdbx_seq_one_letter_code
_entity_poly.pdbx_strand_id
1 'polypeptide(L)'
;MEFLMEYGLFLAKAVTIVLAIGVVVGLLVSAGSRESKSGQGHIEVTHLNDEYEAMRDILKESLLSEEELKADIKAEKKAAKAKQSAEKKALKANAPKETKKRVFVLDFDGDMKASATEHLREEISALLTMASAEDEVIVKLESGGGMVHSYGLASSQLARISAKG
;
A
#
# COMPACT_ATOMS: atom_id res chain seq x y z
N MET A 1 -66.09 -5.31 12.95
CA MET A 1 -65.50 -5.95 11.76
C MET A 1 -64.44 -5.06 11.11
N GLU A 2 -64.64 -3.75 11.01
CA GLU A 2 -63.60 -2.80 10.53
C GLU A 2 -62.33 -2.76 11.37
N PHE A 3 -62.43 -2.71 12.70
CA PHE A 3 -61.27 -2.59 13.59
C PHE A 3 -60.27 -3.78 13.47
N LEU A 4 -60.76 -5.01 13.28
CA LEU A 4 -59.91 -6.18 13.06
C LEU A 4 -59.24 -6.15 11.69
N MET A 5 -59.90 -5.59 10.67
CA MET A 5 -59.31 -5.42 9.33
C MET A 5 -58.28 -4.30 9.31
N GLU A 6 -58.52 -3.19 10.00
CA GLU A 6 -57.54 -2.09 10.14
C GLU A 6 -56.31 -2.53 10.93
N TYR A 7 -56.51 -3.26 12.03
CA TYR A 7 -55.40 -3.81 12.81
C TYR A 7 -54.62 -4.89 12.05
N GLY A 8 -55.32 -5.76 11.31
CA GLY A 8 -54.70 -6.74 10.42
C GLY A 8 -53.86 -6.09 9.31
N LEU A 9 -54.36 -5.00 8.72
CA LEU A 9 -53.64 -4.23 7.71
C LEU A 9 -52.41 -3.52 8.28
N PHE A 10 -52.50 -2.98 9.50
CA PHE A 10 -51.36 -2.39 10.21
C PHE A 10 -50.29 -3.44 10.53
N LEU A 11 -50.70 -4.62 11.03
CA LEU A 11 -49.80 -5.73 11.31
C LEU A 11 -49.10 -6.21 10.03
N ALA A 12 -49.83 -6.37 8.93
CA ALA A 12 -49.25 -6.75 7.64
C ALA A 12 -48.20 -5.72 7.18
N LYS A 13 -48.48 -4.42 7.29
CA LYS A 13 -47.53 -3.34 6.96
C LYS A 13 -46.28 -3.35 7.85
N ALA A 14 -46.45 -3.60 9.15
CA ALA A 14 -45.31 -3.68 10.07
C ALA A 14 -44.40 -4.88 9.73
N VAL A 15 -45.00 -6.04 9.46
CA VAL A 15 -44.26 -7.25 9.07
C VAL A 15 -43.53 -7.07 7.73
N THR A 16 -44.17 -6.44 6.73
CA THR A 16 -43.52 -6.19 5.44
C THR A 16 -42.35 -5.22 5.54
N ILE A 17 -42.43 -4.20 6.41
CA ILE A 17 -41.30 -3.29 6.68
C ILE A 17 -40.13 -4.04 7.32
N VAL A 18 -40.38 -4.88 8.32
CA VAL A 18 -39.32 -5.66 8.98
C VAL A 18 -38.65 -6.63 8.00
N LEU A 19 -39.43 -7.32 7.17
CA LEU A 19 -38.91 -8.18 6.10
C LEU A 19 -38.08 -7.41 5.08
N ALA A 20 -38.56 -6.24 4.64
CA ALA A 20 -37.83 -5.40 3.69
C ALA A 20 -36.47 -4.96 4.25
N ILE A 21 -36.43 -4.53 5.52
CA ILE A 21 -35.18 -4.15 6.19
C ILE A 21 -34.26 -5.37 6.31
N GLY A 22 -34.79 -6.53 6.71
CA GLY A 22 -34.02 -7.77 6.81
C GLY A 22 -33.39 -8.19 5.49
N VAL A 23 -34.10 -8.04 4.36
CA VAL A 23 -33.57 -8.31 3.03
C VAL A 23 -32.47 -7.32 2.67
N VAL A 24 -32.66 -6.01 2.92
CA VAL A 24 -31.63 -4.99 2.63
C VAL A 24 -30.36 -5.25 3.45
N VAL A 25 -30.48 -5.50 4.75
CA VAL A 25 -29.34 -5.83 5.62
C VAL A 25 -28.67 -7.14 5.16
N GLY A 26 -29.45 -8.16 4.83
CA GLY A 26 -28.93 -9.42 4.30
C GLY A 26 -28.14 -9.23 2.99
N LEU A 27 -28.64 -8.39 2.08
CA LEU A 27 -27.95 -8.06 0.84
C LEU A 27 -26.64 -7.31 1.11
N LEU A 28 -26.64 -6.31 2.00
CA LEU A 28 -25.44 -5.55 2.38
C LEU A 28 -24.36 -6.45 3.01
N VAL A 29 -24.76 -7.33 3.94
CA VAL A 29 -23.82 -8.28 4.57
C VAL A 29 -23.31 -9.30 3.55
N SER A 30 -24.15 -9.79 2.63
CA SER A 30 -23.71 -10.73 1.58
C SER A 30 -22.76 -10.08 0.56
N ALA A 31 -22.94 -8.78 0.29
CA ALA A 31 -22.08 -8.02 -0.61
C ALA A 31 -20.70 -7.77 0.04
N GLY A 32 -20.66 -7.44 1.33
CA GLY A 32 -19.41 -7.21 2.07
C GLY A 32 -18.66 -8.48 2.49
N SER A 33 -19.32 -9.65 2.54
CA SER A 33 -18.70 -10.91 2.98
C SER A 33 -18.09 -11.76 1.85
N ARG A 34 -18.18 -11.31 0.60
CA ARG A 34 -17.58 -12.00 -0.56
C ARG A 34 -16.09 -11.74 -0.73
N GLU A 35 -15.50 -10.81 0.01
CA GLU A 35 -14.11 -10.40 -0.18
C GLU A 35 -13.11 -11.16 0.73
N SER A 36 -13.57 -11.92 1.73
CA SER A 36 -12.68 -12.59 2.69
C SER A 36 -12.39 -14.07 2.41
N LYS A 37 -12.63 -14.55 1.17
CA LYS A 37 -12.28 -15.92 0.73
C LYS A 37 -11.50 -15.96 -0.58
N SER A 38 -10.42 -15.18 -0.66
CA SER A 38 -9.35 -15.50 -1.60
C SER A 38 -8.02 -15.46 -0.86
N GLY A 39 -7.28 -16.57 -0.89
CA GLY A 39 -5.89 -16.66 -0.43
C GLY A 39 -4.94 -15.94 -1.38
N GLN A 40 -5.30 -14.73 -1.82
CA GLN A 40 -4.45 -13.83 -2.57
C GLN A 40 -4.02 -12.75 -1.59
N GLY A 41 -2.78 -12.86 -1.09
CA GLY A 41 -2.14 -11.74 -0.40
C GLY A 41 -2.17 -10.50 -1.29
N HIS A 42 -2.38 -9.33 -0.71
CA HIS A 42 -2.23 -8.05 -1.41
C HIS A 42 -0.88 -7.44 -1.03
N ILE A 43 -0.24 -6.75 -1.97
CA ILE A 43 1.00 -6.01 -1.72
C ILE A 43 0.64 -4.53 -1.69
N GLU A 44 0.90 -3.88 -0.57
CA GLU A 44 0.81 -2.43 -0.44
C GLU A 44 2.17 -1.82 -0.76
N VAL A 45 2.18 -0.77 -1.58
CA VAL A 45 3.40 -0.06 -1.98
C VAL A 45 3.24 1.41 -1.65
N THR A 46 4.12 1.90 -0.78
CA THR A 46 4.13 3.30 -0.33
C THR A 46 5.33 4.03 -0.94
N HIS A 47 5.08 5.17 -1.57
CA HIS A 47 6.13 6.02 -2.14
C HIS A 47 6.67 6.99 -1.07
N LEU A 48 7.72 6.58 -0.36
CA LEU A 48 8.37 7.42 0.67
C LEU A 48 8.85 8.78 0.15
N ASN A 49 9.20 8.86 -1.14
CA ASN A 49 9.60 10.13 -1.75
C ASN A 49 8.51 11.20 -1.67
N ASP A 50 7.24 10.81 -1.80
CA ASP A 50 6.12 11.74 -1.79
C ASP A 50 5.94 12.34 -0.38
N GLU A 51 6.13 11.51 0.65
CA GLU A 51 6.09 11.95 2.05
C GLU A 51 7.25 12.90 2.39
N TYR A 52 8.47 12.56 1.95
CA TYR A 52 9.63 13.43 2.14
C TYR A 52 9.51 14.74 1.36
N GLU A 53 8.96 14.72 0.15
CA GLU A 53 8.73 15.92 -0.67
C GLU A 53 7.70 16.83 0.02
N ALA A 54 6.60 16.27 0.53
CA ALA A 54 5.61 17.03 1.30
C ALA A 54 6.21 17.66 2.57
N MET A 55 7.00 16.90 3.33
CA MET A 55 7.67 17.42 4.53
C MET A 55 8.70 18.51 4.18
N ARG A 56 9.46 18.34 3.11
CA ARG A 56 10.40 19.35 2.60
C ARG A 56 9.69 20.63 2.20
N ASP A 57 8.52 20.53 1.55
CA ASP A 57 7.77 21.70 1.10
C ASP A 57 7.20 22.50 2.28
N ILE A 58 6.75 21.83 3.35
CA ILE A 58 6.36 22.49 4.61
C ILE A 58 7.55 23.25 5.22
N LEU A 59 8.73 22.62 5.26
CA LEU A 59 9.93 23.27 5.78
C LEU A 59 10.31 24.51 4.95
N LYS A 60 10.25 24.40 3.62
CA LYS A 60 10.52 25.52 2.71
C LYS A 60 9.57 26.70 2.96
N GLU A 61 8.28 26.44 3.14
CA GLU A 61 7.30 27.49 3.42
C GLU A 61 7.57 28.21 4.75
N SER A 62 8.07 27.49 5.76
CA SER A 62 8.41 28.09 7.06
C SER A 62 9.77 28.81 7.10
N LEU A 63 10.72 28.42 6.26
CA LEU A 63 12.11 28.91 6.30
C LEU A 63 12.45 29.93 5.22
N LEU A 64 11.79 29.90 4.05
CA LEU A 64 12.08 30.79 2.93
C LEU A 64 11.20 32.04 2.96
N SER A 65 11.73 33.15 2.44
CA SER A 65 10.91 34.33 2.13
C SER A 65 9.98 34.08 0.93
N GLU A 66 8.94 34.90 0.78
CA GLU A 66 7.95 34.75 -0.31
C GLU A 66 8.59 34.83 -1.72
N GLU A 67 9.64 35.62 -1.88
CA GLU A 67 10.37 35.76 -3.14
C GLU A 67 11.22 34.51 -3.45
N GLU A 68 11.90 33.97 -2.44
CA GLU A 68 12.70 32.75 -2.55
C GLU A 68 11.83 31.53 -2.82
N LEU A 69 10.67 31.41 -2.15
CA LEU A 69 9.71 30.35 -2.39
C LEU A 69 9.18 30.38 -3.83
N LYS A 70 8.85 31.57 -4.37
CA LYS A 70 8.42 31.73 -5.77
C LYS A 70 9.54 31.35 -6.75
N ALA A 71 10.80 31.65 -6.43
CA ALA A 71 11.94 31.29 -7.26
C ALA A 71 12.16 29.77 -7.27
N ASP A 72 12.09 29.13 -6.11
CA ASP A 72 12.26 27.69 -5.93
C ASP A 72 11.17 26.90 -6.67
N ILE A 73 9.89 27.26 -6.48
CA ILE A 73 8.76 26.62 -7.21
C ILE A 73 8.94 26.74 -8.73
N LYS A 74 9.46 27.87 -9.23
CA LYS A 74 9.74 28.06 -10.66
C LYS A 74 10.88 27.15 -11.13
N ALA A 75 11.93 26.99 -10.33
CA ALA A 75 13.07 26.12 -10.63
C ALA A 75 12.63 24.65 -10.68
N GLU A 76 11.83 24.19 -9.71
CA GLU A 76 11.32 22.82 -9.66
C GLU A 76 10.40 22.49 -10.83
N LYS A 77 9.47 23.40 -11.17
CA LYS A 77 8.62 23.26 -12.36
C LYS A 77 9.43 23.16 -13.66
N LYS A 78 10.53 23.91 -13.78
CA LYS A 78 11.43 23.82 -14.95
C LYS A 78 12.16 22.47 -14.97
N ALA A 79 12.69 22.01 -13.83
CA ALA A 79 13.38 20.73 -13.72
C ALA A 79 12.44 19.55 -14.03
N ALA A 80 11.21 19.55 -13.51
CA ALA A 80 10.21 18.53 -13.79
C ALA A 80 9.85 18.45 -15.28
N LYS A 81 9.64 19.60 -15.94
CA LYS A 81 9.38 19.66 -17.38
C LYS A 81 10.57 19.15 -18.20
N ALA A 82 11.80 19.48 -17.81
CA ALA A 82 13.00 18.99 -18.47
C ALA A 82 13.13 17.47 -18.36
N LYS A 83 12.93 16.92 -17.15
CA LYS A 83 12.92 15.46 -16.90
C LYS A 83 11.86 14.74 -17.74
N GLN A 84 10.61 15.21 -17.73
CA GLN A 84 9.55 14.61 -18.54
C GLN A 84 9.83 14.67 -20.04
N SER A 85 10.40 15.78 -20.53
CA SER A 85 10.78 15.90 -21.95
C SER A 85 11.88 14.92 -22.33
N ALA A 86 12.91 14.76 -21.48
CA ALA A 86 13.99 13.81 -21.67
C ALA A 86 13.48 12.36 -21.67
N GLU A 87 12.63 12.01 -20.69
CA GLU A 87 12.03 10.66 -20.60
C GLU A 87 11.17 10.34 -21.83
N LYS A 88 10.34 11.29 -22.29
CA LYS A 88 9.54 11.12 -23.52
C LYS A 88 10.41 10.97 -24.77
N LYS A 89 11.54 11.69 -24.85
CA LYS A 89 12.48 11.56 -25.98
C LYS A 89 13.20 10.20 -25.95
N ALA A 90 13.65 9.75 -24.79
CA ALA A 90 14.28 8.44 -24.61
C ALA A 90 13.33 7.29 -25.01
N LEU A 91 12.06 7.38 -24.59
CA LEU A 91 11.01 6.42 -24.98
C LEU A 91 10.77 6.39 -26.50
N LYS A 92 10.81 7.54 -27.18
CA LYS A 92 10.63 7.62 -28.64
C LYS A 92 11.85 7.15 -29.44
N ALA A 93 13.04 7.26 -28.86
CA ALA A 93 14.30 6.89 -29.52
C ALA A 93 14.67 5.40 -29.36
N ASN A 94 13.83 4.59 -28.67
CA ASN A 94 14.18 3.22 -28.25
C ASN A 94 15.55 3.14 -27.57
N ALA A 95 15.97 4.23 -26.92
CA ALA A 95 17.20 4.25 -26.17
C ALA A 95 17.05 3.34 -24.94
N PRO A 96 18.09 2.59 -24.54
CA PRO A 96 18.05 1.81 -23.31
C PRO A 96 17.65 2.76 -22.16
N LYS A 97 16.57 2.40 -21.48
CA LYS A 97 16.05 3.16 -20.35
C LYS A 97 17.10 3.03 -19.25
N GLU A 98 17.79 4.13 -18.90
CA GLU A 98 18.63 4.13 -17.71
C GLU A 98 17.76 3.68 -16.53
N THR A 99 18.11 2.52 -15.96
CA THR A 99 17.49 1.99 -14.77
C THR A 99 17.85 2.94 -13.64
N LYS A 100 16.89 3.78 -13.24
CA LYS A 100 17.06 4.57 -12.02
C LYS A 100 17.24 3.57 -10.88
N LYS A 101 18.32 3.71 -10.12
CA LYS A 101 18.53 2.95 -8.89
C LYS A 101 17.33 3.15 -7.98
N ARG A 102 16.68 2.06 -7.57
CA ARG A 102 15.56 2.08 -6.63
C ARG A 102 16.04 1.57 -5.28
N VAL A 103 15.51 2.17 -4.22
CA VAL A 103 15.69 1.68 -2.86
C VAL A 103 14.34 1.09 -2.43
N PHE A 104 14.32 -0.19 -2.14
CA PHE A 104 13.15 -0.88 -1.60
C PHE A 104 13.30 -0.96 -0.07
N VAL A 105 12.27 -0.52 0.65
CA VAL A 105 12.21 -0.65 2.10
C VAL A 105 11.18 -1.72 2.43
N LEU A 106 11.61 -2.77 3.15
CA LEU A 106 10.74 -3.83 3.65
C LEU A 106 10.61 -3.69 5.16
N ASP A 107 9.39 -3.77 5.67
CA ASP A 107 9.13 -3.73 7.11
C ASP A 107 8.95 -5.15 7.63
N PHE A 108 9.76 -5.54 8.61
CA PHE A 108 9.63 -6.82 9.29
C PHE A 108 9.32 -6.58 10.77
N ASP A 109 8.04 -6.69 11.12
CA ASP A 109 7.57 -6.66 12.51
C ASP A 109 7.54 -8.08 13.08
N GLY A 110 8.64 -8.45 13.74
CA GLY A 110 8.86 -9.77 14.30
C GLY A 110 8.27 -9.92 15.71
N ASP A 111 7.19 -10.69 15.83
CA ASP A 111 6.72 -11.19 17.13
C ASP A 111 7.53 -12.41 17.60
N MET A 112 7.36 -12.81 18.87
CA MET A 112 8.05 -13.98 19.45
C MET A 112 7.83 -15.29 18.68
N LYS A 113 6.74 -15.39 17.89
CA LYS A 113 6.37 -16.57 17.10
C LYS A 113 6.88 -16.50 15.67
N ALA A 114 7.55 -15.40 15.29
CA ALA A 114 7.97 -15.09 13.93
C ALA A 114 6.82 -15.17 12.90
N SER A 115 5.62 -14.76 13.28
CA SER A 115 4.41 -14.84 12.43
C SER A 115 4.52 -14.03 11.14
N ALA A 116 5.24 -12.90 11.18
CA ALA A 116 5.52 -12.06 10.02
C ALA A 116 6.45 -12.69 8.97
N THR A 117 7.03 -13.88 9.23
CA THR A 117 7.95 -14.53 8.30
C THR A 117 7.29 -14.95 6.99
N GLU A 118 6.02 -15.36 7.03
CA GLU A 118 5.28 -15.71 5.80
C GLU A 118 5.03 -14.48 4.93
N HIS A 119 4.69 -13.34 5.54
CA HIS A 119 4.55 -12.06 4.84
C HIS A 119 5.87 -11.64 4.18
N LEU A 120 6.96 -11.66 4.95
CA LEU A 120 8.30 -11.35 4.43
C LEU A 120 8.70 -12.25 3.26
N ARG A 121 8.35 -13.55 3.31
CA ARG A 121 8.63 -14.49 2.22
C ARG A 121 7.90 -14.11 0.94
N GLU A 122 6.64 -13.70 1.03
CA GLU A 122 5.84 -13.28 -0.13
C GLU A 122 6.35 -11.96 -0.71
N GLU A 123 6.63 -10.97 0.14
CA GLU A 123 7.21 -9.67 -0.24
C GLU A 123 8.55 -9.82 -0.94
N ILE A 124 9.47 -10.61 -0.38
CA ILE A 124 10.77 -10.88 -1.00
C ILE A 124 10.58 -11.57 -2.35
N SER A 125 9.64 -12.51 -2.44
CA SER A 125 9.38 -13.20 -3.71
C SER A 125 8.86 -12.25 -4.78
N ALA A 126 7.98 -11.31 -4.43
CA ALA A 126 7.52 -10.26 -5.33
C ALA A 126 8.64 -9.30 -5.73
N LEU A 127 9.44 -8.82 -4.76
CA LEU A 127 10.56 -7.91 -5.00
C LEU A 127 11.58 -8.53 -5.97
N LEU A 128 11.95 -9.79 -5.74
CA LEU A 128 12.93 -10.51 -6.56
C LEU A 128 12.47 -10.78 -8.02
N THR A 129 11.22 -10.50 -8.37
CA THR A 129 10.73 -10.57 -9.76
C THR A 129 11.04 -9.32 -10.57
N MET A 130 11.25 -8.18 -9.91
CA MET A 130 11.45 -6.87 -10.56
C MET A 130 12.75 -6.16 -10.16
N ALA A 131 13.41 -6.60 -9.09
CA ALA A 131 14.68 -6.07 -8.63
C ALA A 131 15.82 -6.38 -9.61
N SER A 132 16.69 -5.40 -9.79
CA SER A 132 17.93 -5.46 -10.57
C SER A 132 19.15 -5.41 -9.65
N ALA A 133 20.34 -5.75 -10.16
CA ALA A 133 21.58 -5.72 -9.39
C ALA A 133 21.99 -4.30 -8.92
N GLU A 134 21.41 -3.25 -9.49
CA GLU A 134 21.67 -1.87 -9.11
C GLU A 134 20.71 -1.34 -8.03
N ASP A 135 19.67 -2.11 -7.69
CA ASP A 135 18.68 -1.73 -6.69
C ASP A 135 19.18 -2.10 -5.29
N GLU A 136 18.85 -1.26 -4.31
CA GLU A 136 19.20 -1.46 -2.90
C GLU A 136 17.96 -1.91 -2.12
N VAL A 137 18.13 -2.85 -1.18
CA VAL A 137 17.05 -3.33 -0.32
C VAL A 137 17.42 -3.06 1.13
N ILE A 138 16.58 -2.29 1.82
CA ILE A 138 16.69 -1.98 3.24
C ILE A 138 15.58 -2.71 3.96
N VAL A 139 15.92 -3.41 5.05
CA VAL A 139 14.93 -4.08 5.89
C VAL A 139 14.88 -3.40 7.24
N LYS A 140 13.73 -2.80 7.58
CA LYS A 140 13.45 -2.30 8.91
C LYS A 140 12.99 -3.45 9.78
N LEU A 141 13.92 -3.98 10.57
CA LEU A 141 13.67 -5.09 11.47
C LEU A 141 13.26 -4.56 12.84
N GLU A 142 12.05 -4.91 13.25
CA GLU A 142 11.57 -4.78 14.62
C GLU A 142 11.41 -6.18 15.20
N SER A 143 11.92 -6.40 16.42
CA SER A 143 11.78 -7.71 17.07
C SER A 143 11.75 -7.53 18.58
N GLY A 144 10.72 -8.11 19.20
CA GLY A 144 10.66 -8.26 20.66
C GLY A 144 11.61 -9.34 21.21
N GLY A 145 12.42 -9.97 20.35
CA GLY A 145 13.17 -11.19 20.67
C GLY A 145 12.26 -12.43 20.67
N GLY A 146 12.79 -13.58 21.08
CA GLY A 146 12.02 -14.83 21.14
C GLY A 146 12.86 -16.08 20.94
N MET A 147 12.21 -17.17 20.52
CA MET A 147 12.89 -18.45 20.31
C MET A 147 13.78 -18.38 19.06
N VAL A 148 15.06 -18.73 19.18
CA VAL A 148 16.04 -18.65 18.07
C VAL A 148 15.61 -19.47 16.84
N HIS A 149 14.87 -20.57 17.04
CA HIS A 149 14.43 -21.42 15.93
C HIS A 149 13.38 -20.77 15.02
N SER A 150 12.57 -19.84 15.53
CA SER A 150 11.44 -19.28 14.76
C SER A 150 11.93 -18.27 13.70
N TYR A 151 13.03 -17.57 13.96
CA TYR A 151 13.63 -16.60 13.02
C TYR A 151 14.60 -17.20 12.00
N GLY A 152 14.94 -18.49 12.11
CA GLY A 152 15.80 -19.17 11.14
C GLY A 152 15.22 -19.12 9.72
N LEU A 153 13.89 -19.25 9.60
CA LEU A 153 13.20 -19.13 8.33
C LEU A 153 13.30 -17.70 7.79
N ALA A 154 13.05 -16.67 8.60
CA ALA A 154 13.19 -15.27 8.18
C ALA A 154 14.62 -14.94 7.69
N SER A 155 15.63 -15.42 8.41
CA SER A 155 17.04 -15.29 8.02
C SER A 155 17.31 -15.92 6.65
N SER A 156 16.75 -17.10 6.38
CA SER A 156 16.87 -17.75 5.07
C SER A 156 16.17 -16.97 3.94
N GLN A 157 15.08 -16.25 4.24
CA GLN A 157 14.43 -15.39 3.26
C GLN A 157 15.29 -14.17 2.93
N LEU A 158 15.88 -13.52 3.93
CA LEU A 158 16.81 -12.41 3.73
C LEU A 158 18.05 -12.82 2.94
N ALA A 159 18.57 -14.03 3.17
CA ALA A 159 19.68 -14.58 2.40
C ALA A 159 19.36 -14.70 0.89
N ARG A 160 18.08 -14.87 0.51
CA ARG A 160 17.68 -14.86 -0.92
C ARG A 160 17.90 -13.52 -1.59
N ILE A 161 17.78 -12.40 -0.87
CA ILE A 161 18.09 -11.06 -1.39
C ILE A 161 19.58 -10.96 -1.64
N SER A 162 20.40 -11.28 -0.62
CA SER A 162 21.86 -11.23 -0.71
C SER A 162 22.45 -12.20 -1.73
N ALA A 163 21.77 -13.29 -2.08
CA ALA A 163 22.25 -14.25 -3.07
C ALA A 163 21.93 -13.84 -4.53
N LYS A 164 20.99 -12.90 -4.72
CA LYS A 164 20.58 -12.40 -6.04
C LYS A 164 21.19 -11.04 -6.39
N GLY A 165 21.57 -10.25 -5.39
CA GLY A 165 22.39 -9.04 -5.54
C GLY A 165 23.87 -9.38 -5.55
#